data_AF-A0A7V1JIL6-F1
#
_entry.id   AF-A0A7V1JIL6-F1
#
_cell.length_a   1.000
_cell.length_b   1.000
_cell.length_c   1.000
_cell.angle_alpha   90.00
_cell.angle_beta   90.00
_cell.angle_gamma   90.00
#
_symmetry.space_group_name_H-M   'P 1'
#
loop_
_entity.id
_entity.type
_entity.pdbx_description
1 polymer ?
#
loop_
_entity_poly.entity_id
_entity_poly.type
_entity_poly.pdbx_seq_one_letter_code
_entity_poly.pdbx_strand_id
1 'polypeptide(L)'
;TRLADRPHIKPLIDVPRMARIDQEMIRESLKAYVEEDAELAAQVAERDDEIDHLYDQIYRELLVFMMEDPHIITRATWLLWVGHNLERIADRVTNICERVIFMVTGELRELQA
;
A
#
# COMPACT_ATOMS: atom_id res chain seq x y z
N THR A 1 -17.49 -10.53 8.50
CA THR A 1 -16.75 -9.29 8.85
C THR A 1 -17.65 -8.09 8.55
N ARG A 2 -17.44 -6.90 9.15
CA ARG A 2 -18.37 -5.74 9.09
C ARG A 2 -18.80 -5.28 7.67
N LEU A 3 -18.10 -5.73 6.63
CA LEU A 3 -18.37 -5.45 5.21
C LEU A 3 -18.85 -6.66 4.38
N ALA A 4 -18.73 -7.89 4.88
CA ALA A 4 -18.89 -9.12 4.09
C ALA A 4 -20.33 -9.38 3.63
N ASP A 5 -21.31 -9.02 4.46
CA ASP A 5 -22.73 -9.30 4.21
C ASP A 5 -23.48 -8.11 3.58
N ARG A 6 -22.75 -7.09 3.10
CA ARG A 6 -23.33 -5.86 2.55
C ARG A 6 -22.89 -5.65 1.09
N PRO A 7 -23.80 -5.23 0.19
CA PRO A 7 -23.48 -5.04 -1.23
C PRO A 7 -22.42 -3.96 -1.41
N HIS A 8 -21.30 -4.25 -2.08
CA HIS A 8 -20.18 -3.32 -2.21
C HIS A 8 -20.61 -1.91 -2.67
N ILE A 9 -19.94 -0.89 -2.12
CA ILE A 9 -20.21 0.52 -2.46
C ILE A 9 -19.81 0.80 -3.91
N LYS A 10 -18.69 0.21 -4.34
CA LYS A 10 -18.16 0.23 -5.69
C LYS A 10 -17.54 -1.13 -6.03
N PRO A 11 -17.36 -1.47 -7.31
CA PRO A 11 -16.52 -2.60 -7.70
C PRO A 11 -15.13 -2.48 -7.06
N LEU A 12 -14.70 -3.54 -6.37
CA LEU A 12 -13.40 -3.57 -5.71
C LEU A 12 -12.31 -3.89 -6.75
N ILE A 13 -11.82 -2.87 -7.43
CA ILE A 13 -10.75 -2.99 -8.43
C ILE A 13 -9.40 -2.59 -7.80
N ASP A 14 -9.35 -1.40 -7.20
CA ASP A 14 -8.09 -0.80 -6.72
C ASP A 14 -7.60 -1.45 -5.44
N VAL A 15 -8.47 -1.76 -4.48
CA VAL A 15 -8.07 -2.40 -3.20
C VAL A 15 -7.42 -3.77 -3.44
N PRO A 16 -8.00 -4.69 -4.25
CA PRO A 16 -7.29 -5.92 -4.61
C PRO A 16 -6.01 -5.70 -5.42
N ARG A 17 -5.92 -4.61 -6.19
CA ARG A 17 -4.69 -4.25 -6.90
C ARG A 17 -3.59 -3.84 -5.93
N MET A 18 -3.87 -2.93 -4.98
CA MET A 18 -2.94 -2.55 -3.90
C MET A 18 -2.43 -3.78 -3.17
N ALA A 19 -3.34 -4.67 -2.75
CA ALA A 19 -2.95 -5.89 -2.03
C ALA A 19 -2.03 -6.83 -2.84
N ARG A 20 -2.16 -6.88 -4.17
CA ARG A 20 -1.22 -7.65 -5.02
C ARG A 20 0.14 -7.00 -5.08
N ILE A 21 0.19 -5.67 -5.24
CA ILE A 21 1.44 -4.91 -5.27
C ILE A 21 2.17 -5.07 -3.93
N ASP A 22 1.49 -4.91 -2.79
CA ASP A 22 2.06 -5.13 -1.45
C ASP A 22 2.65 -6.55 -1.30
N GLN A 23 1.93 -7.57 -1.77
CA GLN A 23 2.42 -8.95 -1.72
C GLN A 23 3.69 -9.16 -2.55
N GLU A 24 3.80 -8.50 -3.69
CA GLU A 24 5.00 -8.52 -4.52
C GLU A 24 6.15 -7.75 -3.86
N MET A 25 5.89 -6.55 -3.35
CA MET A 25 6.87 -5.74 -2.60
C MET A 25 7.43 -6.51 -1.39
N ILE A 26 6.58 -7.17 -0.60
CA ILE A 26 7.01 -8.03 0.52
C ILE A 26 7.91 -9.17 0.02
N ARG A 27 7.53 -9.84 -1.08
CA ARG A 27 8.31 -10.96 -1.60
C ARG A 27 9.67 -10.50 -2.11
N GLU A 28 9.72 -9.41 -2.84
CA GLU A 28 10.93 -8.88 -3.45
C GLU A 28 11.86 -8.24 -2.42
N SER A 29 11.34 -7.54 -1.42
CA SER A 29 12.15 -7.02 -0.30
C SER A 29 12.81 -8.14 0.51
N LEU A 30 12.10 -9.25 0.76
CA LEU A 30 12.69 -10.42 1.41
C LEU A 30 13.73 -11.11 0.52
N LYS A 31 13.51 -11.13 -0.80
CA LYS A 31 14.51 -11.62 -1.76
C LYS A 31 15.77 -10.74 -1.72
N ALA A 32 15.61 -9.42 -1.80
CA ALA A 32 16.71 -8.45 -1.71
C ALA A 32 17.50 -8.62 -0.40
N TYR A 33 16.80 -8.86 0.71
CA TYR A 33 17.45 -9.15 1.99
C TYR A 33 18.29 -10.42 1.97
N VAL A 34 17.75 -11.54 1.44
CA VAL A 34 18.46 -12.83 1.40
C VAL A 34 19.64 -12.82 0.43
N GLU A 35 19.51 -12.10 -0.69
CA GLU A 35 20.52 -12.01 -1.73
C GLU A 35 21.51 -10.85 -1.52
N GLU A 36 21.34 -10.06 -0.45
CA GLU A 36 22.12 -8.86 -0.17
C GLU A 36 22.12 -7.87 -1.37
N ASP A 37 20.98 -7.75 -2.04
CA ASP A 37 20.80 -6.97 -3.25
C ASP A 37 20.20 -5.58 -2.94
N ALA A 38 21.08 -4.59 -2.82
CA ALA A 38 20.70 -3.20 -2.57
C ALA A 38 19.98 -2.54 -3.77
N GLU A 39 20.23 -3.00 -4.99
CA GLU A 39 19.58 -2.43 -6.19
C GLU A 39 18.13 -2.89 -6.27
N LEU A 40 17.88 -4.18 -6.02
CA LEU A 40 16.51 -4.71 -5.91
C LEU A 40 15.75 -4.02 -4.77
N ALA A 41 16.37 -3.81 -3.61
CA ALA A 41 15.74 -3.11 -2.50
C ALA A 41 15.29 -1.68 -2.88
N ALA A 42 16.15 -0.94 -3.60
CA ALA A 42 15.80 0.40 -4.09
C ALA A 42 14.62 0.38 -5.07
N GLN A 43 14.62 -0.54 -6.04
CA GLN A 43 13.53 -0.70 -7.01
C GLN A 43 12.20 -1.07 -6.34
N VAL A 44 12.25 -1.90 -5.28
CA VAL A 44 11.03 -2.27 -4.53
C VAL A 44 10.46 -1.06 -3.79
N ALA A 45 11.32 -0.22 -3.19
CA ALA A 45 10.88 0.97 -2.46
C ALA A 45 10.18 2.00 -3.37
N GLU A 46 10.60 2.14 -4.63
CA GLU A 46 9.96 3.04 -5.61
C GLU A 46 8.50 2.67 -5.92
N ARG A 47 8.06 1.44 -5.58
CA ARG A 47 6.68 0.99 -5.81
C ARG A 47 5.68 1.54 -4.78
N ASP A 48 6.17 2.13 -3.70
CA ASP A 48 5.35 2.80 -2.68
C ASP A 48 4.50 3.93 -3.30
N ASP A 49 5.09 4.70 -4.23
CA ASP A 49 4.38 5.75 -4.99
C ASP A 49 3.14 5.20 -5.74
N GLU A 50 3.20 3.97 -6.26
CA GLU A 50 2.05 3.36 -6.93
C GLU A 50 0.92 3.08 -5.93
N ILE A 51 1.27 2.60 -4.72
CA ILE A 51 0.31 2.33 -3.65
C ILE A 51 -0.32 3.63 -3.16
N ASP A 52 0.48 4.66 -2.94
CA ASP A 52 0.03 5.99 -2.55
C ASP A 52 -0.98 6.56 -3.56
N HIS A 53 -0.64 6.55 -4.85
CA HIS A 53 -1.53 7.01 -5.90
C HIS A 53 -2.86 6.25 -5.94
N LEU A 54 -2.83 4.93 -5.75
CA LEU A 54 -4.05 4.11 -5.69
C LEU A 54 -4.89 4.43 -4.46
N TYR A 55 -4.27 4.59 -3.29
CA TYR A 55 -4.95 4.98 -2.06
C TYR A 55 -5.64 6.35 -2.22
N ASP A 56 -4.93 7.31 -2.80
CA ASP A 56 -5.41 8.67 -3.04
C ASP A 56 -6.61 8.70 -4.00
N GLN A 57 -6.58 7.85 -5.02
CA GLN A 57 -7.72 7.67 -5.94
C GLN A 57 -8.93 7.08 -5.21
N ILE A 58 -8.74 6.00 -4.44
CA ILE A 58 -9.81 5.39 -3.64
C ILE A 58 -10.40 6.41 -2.66
N TYR A 59 -9.56 7.23 -2.03
CA TYR A 59 -9.98 8.26 -1.10
C TYR A 59 -10.90 9.28 -1.76
N ARG A 60 -10.49 9.84 -2.91
CA ARG A 60 -11.29 10.81 -3.67
C ARG A 60 -12.63 10.22 -4.14
N GLU A 61 -12.62 9.00 -4.65
CA GLU A 61 -13.85 8.32 -5.09
C GLU A 61 -14.81 8.10 -3.91
N LEU A 62 -14.31 7.64 -2.77
CA LEU A 62 -15.13 7.38 -1.60
C LEU A 62 -15.73 8.67 -1.03
N LEU A 63 -15.02 9.79 -1.09
CA LEU A 63 -15.59 11.09 -0.71
C LEU A 63 -16.79 11.47 -1.58
N VAL A 64 -16.70 11.28 -2.90
CA VAL A 64 -17.82 11.55 -3.82
C VAL A 64 -19.03 10.69 -3.45
N PHE A 65 -18.84 9.38 -3.24
CA PHE A 65 -19.95 8.50 -2.84
C PHE A 65 -20.55 8.88 -1.48
N MET A 66 -19.73 9.32 -0.51
CA MET A 66 -20.23 9.78 0.79
C MET A 66 -21.05 11.07 0.69
N MET A 67 -20.70 11.97 -0.25
CA MET A 67 -21.44 13.20 -0.52
C MET A 67 -22.77 12.92 -1.24
N GLU A 68 -22.81 11.91 -2.11
CA GLU A 68 -24.02 11.49 -2.82
C GLU A 68 -25.02 10.75 -1.91
N ASP A 69 -24.54 9.87 -1.03
CA ASP A 69 -25.37 9.15 -0.06
C ASP A 69 -24.72 9.06 1.34
N PRO A 70 -25.16 9.90 2.30
CA PRO A 70 -24.65 9.86 3.67
C PRO A 70 -24.84 8.52 4.40
N HIS A 71 -25.77 7.65 3.98
CA HIS A 71 -25.99 6.35 4.64
C HIS A 71 -24.83 5.38 4.44
N ILE A 72 -24.00 5.59 3.41
CA ILE A 72 -22.85 4.73 3.15
C ILE A 72 -21.58 5.15 3.89
N ILE A 73 -21.56 6.30 4.56
CA ILE A 73 -20.37 6.88 5.24
C ILE A 73 -19.66 5.83 6.07
N THR A 74 -20.35 5.16 6.99
CA THR A 74 -19.72 4.15 7.85
C THR A 74 -19.03 3.04 7.05
N ARG A 75 -19.64 2.59 5.96
CA ARG A 75 -19.10 1.52 5.12
C ARG A 75 -17.92 2.00 4.27
N ALA A 76 -18.01 3.22 3.74
CA ALA A 76 -16.93 3.84 3.00
C ALA A 76 -15.73 4.11 3.90
N THR A 77 -15.94 4.52 5.16
CA THR A 77 -14.88 4.61 6.17
C THR A 77 -14.20 3.27 6.42
N TRP A 78 -14.95 2.16 6.51
CA TRP A 78 -14.31 0.84 6.63
C TRP A 78 -13.44 0.49 5.40
N LEU A 79 -13.86 0.88 4.20
CA LEU A 79 -13.06 0.66 3.00
C LEU A 79 -11.81 1.55 2.96
N LEU A 80 -11.92 2.81 3.41
CA LEU A 80 -10.77 3.70 3.61
C LEU A 80 -9.76 3.08 4.58
N TRP A 81 -10.22 2.52 5.70
CA TRP A 81 -9.34 1.81 6.62
C TRP A 81 -8.62 0.63 5.96
N VAL A 82 -9.28 -0.10 5.06
CA VAL A 82 -8.61 -1.17 4.32
C VAL A 82 -7.50 -0.60 3.43
N GLY A 83 -7.80 0.43 2.62
CA GLY A 83 -6.80 1.09 1.77
C GLY A 83 -5.62 1.64 2.56
N HIS A 84 -5.89 2.36 3.65
CA HIS A 84 -4.86 2.90 4.55
C HIS A 84 -3.99 1.80 5.17
N ASN A 85 -4.56 0.63 5.51
CA ASN A 85 -3.73 -0.46 6.03
C ASN A 85 -2.83 -1.09 4.97
N LEU A 86 -3.21 -1.03 3.68
CA LEU A 86 -2.37 -1.47 2.57
C LEU A 86 -1.23 -0.48 2.31
N GLU A 87 -1.53 0.82 2.27
CA GLU A 87 -0.49 1.87 2.19
C GLU A 87 0.54 1.73 3.33
N ARG A 88 0.09 1.55 4.58
CA ARG A 88 1.01 1.28 5.69
C ARG A 88 1.80 -0.02 5.59
N ILE A 89 1.38 -0.97 4.77
CA ILE A 89 2.19 -2.17 4.49
C ILE A 89 3.30 -1.81 3.51
N ALA A 90 3.00 -1.07 2.45
CA ALA A 90 3.98 -0.58 1.49
C ALA A 90 5.08 0.27 2.17
N ASP A 91 4.69 1.23 3.01
CA ASP A 91 5.60 2.04 3.82
C ASP A 91 6.55 1.18 4.68
N ARG A 92 6.03 0.14 5.31
CA ARG A 92 6.85 -0.80 6.10
C ARG A 92 7.80 -1.61 5.24
N VAL A 93 7.41 -1.93 4.01
CA VAL A 93 8.30 -2.61 3.07
C VAL A 93 9.42 -1.67 2.64
N THR A 94 9.13 -0.40 2.39
CA THR A 94 10.16 0.62 2.10
C THR A 94 11.19 0.71 3.24
N ASN A 95 10.73 0.77 4.48
CA ASN A 95 11.60 0.71 5.66
C ASN A 95 12.47 -0.56 5.74
N ILE A 96 11.97 -1.71 5.25
CA ILE A 96 12.78 -2.94 5.15
C ILE A 96 13.84 -2.77 4.07
N CYS A 97 13.49 -2.24 2.91
CA CYS A 97 14.42 -1.99 1.81
C CYS A 97 15.55 -1.03 2.22
N GLU A 98 15.25 0.07 2.92
CA GLU A 98 16.26 0.99 3.46
C GLU A 98 17.28 0.27 4.36
N ARG A 99 16.81 -0.66 5.20
CA ARG A 99 17.67 -1.47 6.07
C ARG A 99 18.52 -2.46 5.28
N VAL A 100 18.00 -3.02 4.19
CA VAL A 100 18.78 -3.88 3.27
C VAL A 100 19.89 -3.06 2.62
N ILE A 101 19.57 -1.88 2.09
CA ILE A 101 20.58 -0.98 1.49
C ILE A 101 21.65 -0.62 2.51
N PHE A 102 21.25 -0.27 3.73
CA PHE A 102 22.20 0.04 4.80
C PHE A 102 23.09 -1.17 5.15
N MET A 103 22.51 -2.37 5.23
CA MET A 103 23.28 -3.59 5.50
C MET A 103 24.38 -3.83 4.46
N VAL A 104 24.06 -3.63 3.17
CA VAL A 104 24.96 -3.92 2.05
C VAL A 104 26.00 -2.82 1.84
N THR A 105 25.59 -1.55 1.96
CA THR A 105 26.42 -0.39 1.59
C THR A 105 27.08 0.29 2.79
N GLY A 106 26.53 0.13 3.99
CA GLY A 106 26.90 0.90 5.18
C GLY A 106 26.38 2.35 5.20
N GLU A 107 25.64 2.77 4.18
CA GLU A 107 25.05 4.11 4.07
C GLU A 107 23.55 4.06 4.35
N LEU A 108 23.07 4.88 5.29
CA LEU A 108 21.64 5.02 5.50
C LEU A 108 21.09 5.94 4.41
N ARG A 109 20.15 5.41 3.60
CA ARG A 109 19.40 6.17 2.61
C ARG A 109 17.95 6.20 3.05
N GLU A 110 17.42 7.40 3.25
CA GLU A 110 15.98 7.63 3.35
C GLU A 110 15.44 7.64 1.91
N LEU A 111 14.56 6.70 1.59
CA LEU A 111 14.00 6.51 0.26
C LEU A 111 12.63 7.20 0.11
N GLN A 112 11.97 7.51 1.23
CA GLN A 112 10.73 8.31 1.28
C GLN A 112 11.05 9.74 1.71
N ALA A 113 10.54 10.73 0.96
CA ALA A 113 10.65 12.17 1.26
C ALA A 113 9.28 12.86 1.12
#